data_AF-A0A7S8EBR4-F1
#
_entry.id   AF-A0A7S8EBR4-F1
#
_cell.length_a   1.000
_cell.length_b   1.000
_cell.length_c   1.000
_cell.angle_alpha   90.00
_cell.angle_beta   90.00
_cell.angle_gamma   90.00
#
_symmetry.space_group_name_H-M   'P 1'
#
loop_
_entity.id
_entity.type
_entity.pdbx_description
1 polymer ?
#
loop_
_entity_poly.entity_id
_entity_poly.type
_entity_poly.pdbx_seq_one_letter_code
_entity_poly.pdbx_strand_id
1 'polypeptide(L)'
;MMNLSQNSIISVRYAFRHGQSEQNRHALLKLAEQLQQYHGFLHYRIVGLDDRRGEPILLTFWLSAAHYRKAARLMRQEAEQNIA
;
A
#
# COMPACT_ATOMS: atom_id res chain seq x y z
N MET A 1 -25.98 19.22 -16.52
CA MET A 1 -25.38 19.18 -15.16
C MET A 1 -24.26 18.15 -15.20
N MET A 2 -22.99 18.54 -15.06
CA MET A 2 -21.89 17.59 -14.92
C MET A 2 -21.78 17.20 -13.44
N ASN A 3 -21.89 15.90 -13.16
CA ASN A 3 -21.69 15.33 -11.84
C ASN A 3 -20.18 15.34 -11.56
N LEU A 4 -19.72 16.14 -10.61
CA LEU A 4 -18.34 16.13 -10.14
C LEU A 4 -18.11 14.75 -9.51
N SER A 5 -17.54 13.82 -10.28
CA SER A 5 -17.28 12.47 -9.80
C SER A 5 -16.37 12.56 -8.57
N GLN A 6 -16.84 12.02 -7.46
CA GLN A 6 -16.15 11.84 -6.18
C GLN A 6 -14.89 10.97 -6.31
N ASN A 7 -13.89 11.40 -7.06
CA ASN A 7 -12.57 10.77 -7.05
C ASN A 7 -11.81 11.28 -5.82
N SER A 8 -12.20 10.82 -4.64
CA SER A 8 -11.49 11.08 -3.40
C SER A 8 -10.21 10.25 -3.38
N ILE A 9 -9.06 10.91 -3.53
CA ILE A 9 -7.77 10.27 -3.30
C ILE A 9 -7.71 9.79 -1.85
N ILE A 10 -7.36 8.52 -1.64
CA ILE A 10 -7.18 7.98 -0.29
C ILE A 10 -5.72 7.65 -0.02
N SER A 11 -5.32 7.73 1.25
CA SER A 11 -4.03 7.27 1.75
C SER A 11 -4.22 6.05 2.64
N VAL A 12 -3.39 5.02 2.43
CA VAL A 12 -3.39 3.79 3.22
C VAL A 12 -2.02 3.61 3.86
N ARG A 13 -2.00 3.33 5.17
CA ARG A 13 -0.80 3.15 6.00
C ARG A 13 -0.55 1.68 6.29
N TYR A 14 0.66 1.20 5.99
CA TYR A 14 1.16 -0.12 6.41
C TYR A 14 2.30 0.05 7.40
N ALA A 15 2.24 -0.66 8.51
CA ALA A 15 3.27 -0.65 9.54
C ALA A 15 3.50 -2.09 10.05
N PHE A 16 4.75 -2.45 10.28
CA PHE A 16 5.14 -3.73 10.86
C PHE A 16 5.17 -3.67 12.39
N ARG A 17 4.95 -4.83 13.04
CA ARG A 17 5.18 -4.98 14.48
C ARG A 17 6.69 -5.05 14.72
N HIS A 18 7.15 -4.38 15.78
CA HIS A 18 8.57 -4.11 16.06
C HIS A 18 9.51 -5.31 15.85
N GLY A 19 10.72 -5.04 15.34
CA GLY A 19 11.85 -5.94 15.58
C GLY A 19 12.89 -6.12 14.46
N GLN A 20 12.70 -5.63 13.24
CA GLN A 20 13.65 -5.87 12.12
C GLN A 20 13.52 -4.77 11.05
N SER A 21 14.00 -3.55 11.34
CA SER A 21 13.75 -2.35 10.50
C SER A 21 14.17 -2.51 9.03
N GLU A 22 15.31 -3.14 8.74
CA GLU A 22 15.78 -3.37 7.37
C GLU A 22 14.95 -4.42 6.62
N GLN A 23 14.64 -5.55 7.26
CA GLN A 23 13.78 -6.59 6.67
C GLN A 23 12.36 -6.06 6.44
N ASN A 24 11.84 -5.29 7.38
CA ASN A 24 10.55 -4.61 7.26
C ASN A 24 10.56 -3.62 6.10
N ARG A 25 11.65 -2.85 5.93
CA ARG A 25 11.82 -1.93 4.79
C ARG A 25 11.81 -2.67 3.46
N HIS A 26 12.55 -3.77 3.33
CA HIS A 26 12.53 -4.59 2.12
C HIS A 26 11.15 -5.17 1.82
N ALA A 27 10.44 -5.65 2.85
CA ALA A 27 9.07 -6.13 2.70
C ALA A 27 8.11 -5.04 2.25
N LEU A 28 8.22 -3.82 2.79
CA LEU A 28 7.43 -2.66 2.35
C LEU A 28 7.74 -2.26 0.91
N LEU A 29 9.01 -2.29 0.50
CA LEU A 29 9.40 -1.99 -0.88
C LEU A 29 8.80 -2.99 -1.86
N LYS A 30 8.92 -4.29 -1.56
CA LYS A 30 8.32 -5.35 -2.38
C LYS A 30 6.80 -5.20 -2.47
N LEU A 31 6.13 -4.89 -1.36
CA LEU A 31 4.70 -4.59 -1.34
C LEU A 31 4.37 -3.38 -2.23
N ALA A 32 5.16 -2.30 -2.15
CA ALA A 32 4.95 -1.11 -2.96
C ALA A 32 5.11 -1.37 -4.47
N GLU A 33 6.09 -2.19 -4.86
CA GLU A 33 6.27 -2.65 -6.25
C GLU A 33 5.07 -3.46 -6.72
N GLN A 34 4.59 -4.40 -5.90
CA GLN A 34 3.39 -5.18 -6.20
C GLN A 34 2.12 -4.34 -6.27
N LEU A 35 2.04 -3.20 -5.58
CA LEU A 35 0.84 -2.36 -5.62
C LEU A 35 0.76 -1.49 -6.90
N GLN A 36 1.90 -1.17 -7.50
CA GLN A 36 1.99 -0.29 -8.69
C GLN A 36 1.30 -0.88 -9.94
N GLN A 37 1.18 -2.20 -10.04
CA GLN A 37 0.50 -2.86 -11.17
C GLN A 37 -1.03 -2.71 -11.13
N TYR A 38 -1.63 -2.35 -10.00
CA TYR A 38 -3.08 -2.31 -9.87
C TYR A 38 -3.67 -0.98 -10.34
N HIS A 39 -4.75 -1.10 -11.12
CA HIS A 39 -5.48 0.07 -11.62
C HIS A 39 -5.97 0.98 -10.48
N GLY A 40 -5.71 2.28 -10.62
CA GLY A 40 -6.06 3.31 -9.64
C GLY A 40 -5.03 3.52 -8.53
N PHE A 41 -3.90 2.81 -8.55
CA PHE A 41 -2.72 3.19 -7.78
C PHE A 41 -2.12 4.49 -8.33
N LEU A 42 -1.70 5.40 -7.46
CA LEU A 42 -1.13 6.69 -7.85
C LEU A 42 0.35 6.81 -7.48
N HIS A 43 0.68 6.58 -6.22
CA HIS A 43 2.03 6.78 -5.70
C HIS A 43 2.21 6.08 -4.35
N TYR A 44 3.46 5.87 -3.93
CA TYR A 44 3.79 5.49 -2.56
C TYR A 44 4.96 6.29 -2.00
N ARG A 45 5.00 6.40 -0.67
CA ARG A 45 6.16 6.91 0.07
C ARG A 45 6.46 5.98 1.23
N ILE A 46 7.73 5.65 1.41
CA ILE A 46 8.22 5.04 2.63
C ILE A 46 8.74 6.16 3.52
N VAL A 47 8.16 6.32 4.70
CA VAL A 47 8.60 7.30 5.68
C VAL A 47 9.22 6.57 6.87
N GLY A 48 10.38 7.04 7.33
CA GLY A 48 10.91 6.70 8.64
C GLY A 48 10.32 7.66 9.66
N LEU A 49 9.82 7.17 10.78
CA LEU A 49 9.58 8.04 11.93
C LEU A 49 10.95 8.44 12.48
N ASP A 50 11.21 9.75 12.51
CA ASP A 50 12.53 10.39 12.66
C ASP A 50 13.19 10.24 14.05
N ASP A 51 12.88 9.20 14.82
CA ASP A 51 13.39 9.01 16.18
C ASP A 51 14.06 7.64 16.33
N ARG A 52 15.28 7.51 15.79
CA ARG A 52 16.36 6.53 16.10
C ARG A 52 16.02 5.02 16.26
N ARG A 53 14.76 4.61 16.07
CA ARG A 53 14.16 3.27 16.16
C ARG A 53 12.87 3.16 15.33
N GLY A 54 12.55 4.16 14.51
CA GLY A 54 11.28 4.24 13.79
C GLY A 54 11.14 3.13 12.76
N GLU A 55 10.20 2.21 13.01
CA GLU A 55 9.80 1.21 12.02
C GLU A 55 9.36 1.92 10.73
N PRO A 56 9.81 1.44 9.55
CA PRO A 56 9.43 2.07 8.31
C PRO A 56 7.92 1.93 8.10
N ILE A 57 7.30 2.98 7.55
CA ILE A 57 5.87 3.03 7.24
C ILE A 57 5.71 3.23 5.74
N LEU A 58 4.90 2.39 5.11
CA LEU A 58 4.50 2.60 3.72
C LEU A 58 3.18 3.35 3.68
N LEU A 59 3.18 4.50 3.01
CA LEU A 59 2.00 5.26 2.64
C LEU A 59 1.72 5.04 1.16
N THR A 60 0.51 4.60 0.81
CA THR A 60 0.09 4.42 -0.60
C THR A 60 -1.12 5.28 -0.91
N PHE A 61 -1.14 5.86 -2.12
CA PHE A 61 -2.16 6.78 -2.59
C PHE A 61 -2.95 6.16 -3.73
N TRP A 62 -4.28 6.26 -3.66
CA TRP A 62 -5.18 5.63 -4.62
C TRP A 62 -6.23 6.61 -5.12
N LEU A 63 -6.64 6.46 -6.38
CA LEU A 63 -7.67 7.28 -7.02
C LEU A 63 -9.01 7.24 -6.28
N SER A 64 -9.34 6.10 -5.65
CA SER A 64 -10.46 6.00 -4.72
C SER A 64 -10.35 4.78 -3.80
N ALA A 65 -11.18 4.74 -2.76
CA ALA A 65 -11.30 3.57 -1.88
C ALA A 65 -11.78 2.31 -2.62
N ALA A 66 -12.54 2.45 -3.71
CA ALA A 66 -12.97 1.32 -4.51
C ALA A 66 -11.78 0.65 -5.23
N HIS A 67 -10.85 1.45 -5.76
CA HIS A 67 -9.62 0.96 -6.40
C HIS A 67 -8.75 0.18 -5.42
N TYR A 68 -8.51 0.74 -4.23
CA TYR A 68 -7.77 0.06 -3.17
C TYR A 68 -8.41 -1.28 -2.76
N ARG A 69 -9.73 -1.30 -2.51
CA ARG A 69 -10.44 -2.53 -2.13
C ARG A 69 -10.35 -3.60 -3.21
N LYS A 70 -10.41 -3.21 -4.48
CA LYS A 70 -10.24 -4.14 -5.61
C LYS A 70 -8.82 -4.71 -5.64
N ALA A 71 -7.80 -3.88 -5.50
CA ALA A 71 -6.40 -4.32 -5.45
C ALA A 71 -6.14 -5.30 -4.29
N ALA A 72 -6.60 -4.96 -3.07
CA ALA A 72 -6.45 -5.83 -1.90
C ALA A 72 -7.12 -7.21 -2.08
N ARG A 73 -8.27 -7.26 -2.78
CA ARG A 73 -8.93 -8.53 -3.12
C ARG A 73 -8.11 -9.37 -4.09
N LEU A 74 -7.60 -8.75 -5.16
CA LEU A 74 -6.80 -9.46 -6.17
C LEU A 74 -5.52 -10.03 -5.55
N MET A 75 -4.80 -9.23 -4.77
CA MET A 75 -3.63 -9.70 -4.03
C MET A 75 -3.91 -10.89 -3.11
N ARG A 76 -5.08 -10.90 -2.46
CA ARG A 76 -5.48 -12.03 -1.61
C ARG A 76 -5.71 -13.29 -2.43
N GLN A 77 -6.39 -13.18 -3.57
CA GLN A 77 -6.63 -14.31 -4.47
C GLN A 77 -5.30 -14.86 -5.02
N GLU A 78 -4.38 -13.98 -5.42
CA GLU A 78 -3.03 -14.37 -5.87
C GLU A 78 -2.25 -15.09 -4.75
N ALA A 79 -2.33 -14.61 -3.50
CA ALA A 79 -1.68 -15.27 -2.36
C ALA A 79 -2.28 -16.65 -2.09
N GLU A 80 -3.60 -16.79 -2.16
CA GLU A 80 -4.29 -18.07 -1.99
C GLU A 80 -3.93 -19.07 -3.10
N GLN A 81 -3.76 -18.61 -4.35
CA GLN A 81 -3.34 -19.45 -5.49
C GLN A 81 -1.88 -19.91 -5.40
N ASN A 82 -1.00 -19.16 -4.74
CA ASN A 82 0.42 -19.51 -4.61
C ASN A 82 0.72 -20.45 -3.43
N ILE A 83 -0.26 -20.74 -2.56
CA ILE A 83 -0.13 -21.65 -1.41
C ILE A 83 -0.62 -23.07 -1.75
N ALA A 84 -1.50 -23.21 -2.74
CA ALA A 84 -2.01 -24.49 -3.26
C ALA A 84 -1.07 -25.08 -4.31
#